data_AF-A0A6J1N6W5-F1
#
_entry.id   AF-A0A6J1N6W5-F1
#
_cell.length_a   1.000
_cell.length_b   1.000
_cell.length_c   1.000
_cell.angle_alpha   90.00
_cell.angle_beta   90.00
_cell.angle_gamma   90.00
#
_symmetry.space_group_name_H-M   'P 1'
#
loop_
_entity.id
_entity.type
_entity.pdbx_description
1 polymer ?
#
loop_
_entity_poly.entity_id
_entity_poly.type
_entity_poly.pdbx_seq_one_letter_code
_entity_poly.pdbx_strand_id
1 'polypeptide(L)'
;MKNKAQKWTTKKKLCSILFDEVALTPHLTYVESQDEIRGFKDFGNNREFKFCDHALVFMLRGVCSKWRQPISFYFCEGTTAAVTVVQILKEVVTRVCESILIPVAVVCDQGSTFRTAINILKRETECKKNLNEQHYDGTVEIFNHELNVVYDPPHLLKGLRNNFLNKDMIFKGRIATWSDILSVYNADCQLGHTRMNKKLTDHHVYTEKMKKMKVSVAAQALSETTSGLLKYTSSFKTYVDGETSSVKLARGVPGPSRVRGSADPELTLSCPAGEQADSLALRWKTRLR
;
A
#
# COMPACT_ATOMS: atom_id res chain seq x y z
N MET A 1 -28.00 -7.65 -9.08
CA MET A 1 -27.79 -6.24 -8.65
C MET A 1 -28.34 -5.21 -9.64
N LYS A 2 -28.23 -5.42 -10.96
CA LYS A 2 -28.74 -4.51 -12.01
C LYS A 2 -30.16 -3.96 -11.73
N ASN A 3 -31.14 -4.81 -11.44
CA ASN A 3 -32.53 -4.38 -11.17
C ASN A 3 -32.68 -3.54 -9.89
N LYS A 4 -31.89 -3.82 -8.84
CA LYS A 4 -31.90 -3.03 -7.59
C LYS A 4 -31.20 -1.68 -7.79
N ALA A 5 -30.15 -1.65 -8.61
CA ALA A 5 -29.31 -0.48 -8.86
C ALA A 5 -30.00 0.58 -9.73
N GLN A 6 -31.04 0.23 -10.49
CA GLN A 6 -31.87 1.20 -11.22
C GLN A 6 -32.45 2.29 -10.32
N LYS A 7 -32.91 1.90 -9.12
CA LYS A 7 -33.51 2.82 -8.13
C LYS A 7 -32.47 3.56 -7.28
N TRP A 8 -31.17 3.34 -7.51
CA TRP A 8 -30.13 3.96 -6.71
C TRP A 8 -29.86 5.40 -7.15
N THR A 9 -29.59 6.25 -6.18
CA THR A 9 -29.05 7.59 -6.43
C THR A 9 -27.65 7.49 -7.03
N THR A 10 -27.23 8.51 -7.78
CA THR A 10 -25.89 8.57 -8.42
C THR A 10 -24.77 8.30 -7.41
N LYS A 11 -24.83 8.90 -6.22
CA LYS A 11 -23.85 8.66 -5.13
C LYS A 11 -23.74 7.19 -4.73
N LYS A 12 -24.85 6.44 -4.76
CA LYS A 12 -24.86 5.02 -4.38
C LYS A 12 -24.35 4.11 -5.51
N LYS A 13 -24.40 4.59 -6.76
CA LYS A 13 -23.86 3.91 -7.95
C LYS A 13 -22.34 4.04 -8.08
N LEU A 14 -21.72 5.05 -7.46
CA LEU A 14 -20.27 5.21 -7.40
C LEU A 14 -19.63 4.02 -6.65
N CYS A 15 -18.75 3.30 -7.33
CA CYS A 15 -18.07 2.13 -6.77
C CYS A 15 -16.58 2.08 -7.12
N SER A 16 -15.83 1.36 -6.29
CA SER A 16 -14.47 0.92 -6.58
C SER A 16 -14.47 -0.56 -6.92
N ILE A 17 -13.60 -0.95 -7.84
CA ILE A 17 -13.33 -2.35 -8.19
C ILE A 17 -12.10 -2.77 -7.38
N LEU A 18 -12.27 -3.73 -6.47
CA LEU A 18 -11.20 -4.30 -5.68
C LEU A 18 -10.84 -5.66 -6.26
N PHE A 19 -9.56 -5.99 -6.27
CA PHE A 19 -9.12 -7.34 -6.59
C PHE A 19 -7.91 -7.73 -5.78
N ASP A 20 -7.85 -9.03 -5.45
CA ASP A 20 -6.77 -9.64 -4.69
C ASP A 20 -6.69 -11.15 -5.02
N GLU A 21 -5.54 -11.75 -4.72
CA GLU A 21 -5.31 -13.19 -4.84
C GLU A 21 -5.50 -13.86 -3.48
N VAL A 22 -6.32 -14.92 -3.45
CA VAL A 22 -6.60 -15.70 -2.24
C VAL A 22 -6.00 -17.09 -2.41
N ALA A 23 -5.15 -17.50 -1.47
CA ALA A 23 -4.61 -18.84 -1.43
C ALA A 23 -5.72 -19.88 -1.17
N LEU A 24 -5.67 -20.98 -1.92
CA LEU A 24 -6.55 -22.13 -1.84
C LEU A 24 -5.74 -23.38 -1.52
N THR A 25 -6.39 -24.39 -0.96
CA THR A 25 -5.79 -25.73 -0.86
C THR A 25 -6.04 -26.46 -2.18
N PRO A 26 -4.99 -26.89 -2.90
CA PRO A 26 -5.16 -27.63 -4.15
C PRO A 26 -5.97 -28.91 -3.93
N HIS A 27 -7.06 -29.05 -4.66
CA HIS A 27 -7.95 -30.20 -4.55
C HIS A 27 -8.80 -30.35 -5.80
N LEU A 28 -9.02 -31.59 -6.26
CA LEU A 28 -9.95 -31.88 -7.34
C LEU A 28 -11.28 -32.35 -6.79
N THR A 29 -12.36 -31.77 -7.30
CA THR A 29 -13.71 -32.18 -6.93
C THR A 29 -14.52 -32.39 -8.19
N TYR A 30 -15.08 -33.58 -8.35
CA TYR A 30 -16.05 -33.84 -9.39
C TYR A 30 -17.44 -33.35 -8.96
N VAL A 31 -18.07 -32.54 -9.80
CA VAL A 31 -19.39 -31.96 -9.58
C VAL A 31 -20.36 -32.66 -10.52
N GLU A 32 -21.01 -33.71 -10.02
CA GLU A 32 -21.94 -34.57 -10.79
C GLU A 32 -23.03 -33.76 -11.52
N SER A 33 -23.59 -32.75 -10.87
CA SER A 33 -24.68 -31.94 -11.44
C SER A 33 -24.29 -31.16 -12.71
N GLN A 34 -22.99 -30.93 -12.91
CA GLN A 34 -22.46 -30.20 -14.06
C GLN A 34 -21.57 -31.07 -14.94
N ASP A 35 -21.42 -32.34 -14.59
CA ASP A 35 -20.48 -33.28 -15.20
C ASP A 35 -19.08 -32.67 -15.39
N GLU A 36 -18.57 -32.03 -14.33
CA GLU A 36 -17.34 -31.24 -14.39
C GLU A 36 -16.39 -31.56 -13.23
N ILE A 37 -15.12 -31.77 -13.54
CA ILE A 37 -14.05 -31.81 -12.53
C ILE A 37 -13.58 -30.38 -12.27
N ARG A 38 -13.61 -29.90 -11.02
CA ARG A 38 -13.06 -28.59 -10.62
C ARG A 38 -11.72 -28.75 -9.90
N GLY A 39 -10.99 -27.65 -9.74
CA GLY A 39 -9.67 -27.63 -9.08
C GLY A 39 -8.50 -27.45 -10.04
N PHE A 40 -8.78 -27.11 -11.28
CA PHE A 40 -7.78 -26.75 -12.28
C PHE A 40 -7.69 -25.22 -12.44
N LYS A 41 -6.55 -24.78 -12.97
CA LYS A 41 -6.34 -23.40 -13.42
C LYS A 41 -7.33 -23.07 -14.53
N ASP A 42 -8.10 -22.01 -14.31
CA ASP A 42 -9.22 -21.66 -15.17
C ASP A 42 -9.48 -20.14 -15.16
N PHE A 43 -9.26 -19.52 -16.32
CA PHE A 43 -9.57 -18.11 -16.58
C PHE A 43 -10.88 -17.92 -17.38
N GLY A 44 -11.77 -18.91 -17.38
CA GLY A 44 -13.04 -18.95 -18.11
C GLY A 44 -12.87 -19.49 -19.52
N ASN A 45 -12.10 -18.79 -20.36
CA ASN A 45 -11.89 -19.20 -21.77
C ASN A 45 -10.66 -20.10 -21.95
N ASN A 46 -9.75 -20.08 -20.97
CA ASN A 46 -8.48 -20.80 -21.01
C ASN A 46 -8.38 -21.65 -19.76
N ARG A 47 -8.66 -22.94 -19.91
CA ARG A 47 -8.52 -23.94 -18.86
C ARG A 47 -7.29 -24.80 -19.12
N GLU A 48 -6.41 -24.86 -18.14
CA GLU A 48 -5.19 -25.66 -18.20
C GLU A 48 -5.31 -26.81 -17.19
N PHE A 49 -4.88 -28.02 -17.54
CA PHE A 49 -4.83 -29.17 -16.62
C PHE A 49 -3.68 -29.08 -15.61
N LYS A 50 -3.64 -27.98 -14.87
CA LYS A 50 -2.73 -27.72 -13.75
C LYS A 50 -3.56 -27.43 -12.52
N PHE A 51 -3.14 -27.91 -11.36
CA PHE A 51 -3.86 -27.64 -10.12
C PHE A 51 -3.88 -26.14 -9.83
N CYS A 52 -5.04 -25.63 -9.42
CA CYS A 52 -5.10 -24.29 -8.85
C CYS A 52 -4.79 -24.32 -7.36
N ASP A 53 -3.99 -23.37 -6.92
CA ASP A 53 -3.62 -23.14 -5.52
C ASP A 53 -3.99 -21.71 -5.09
N HIS A 54 -4.50 -20.87 -6.00
CA HIS A 54 -4.97 -19.53 -5.73
C HIS A 54 -6.25 -19.23 -6.52
N ALA A 55 -7.00 -18.24 -6.05
CA ALA A 55 -8.07 -17.60 -6.80
C ALA A 55 -7.88 -16.09 -6.85
N LEU A 56 -7.87 -15.53 -8.06
CA LEU A 56 -7.96 -14.10 -8.29
C LEU A 56 -9.42 -13.68 -8.17
N VAL A 57 -9.76 -12.85 -7.18
CA VAL A 57 -11.14 -12.47 -6.86
C VAL A 57 -11.36 -10.98 -7.12
N PHE A 58 -12.49 -10.65 -7.75
CA PHE A 58 -12.93 -9.27 -7.97
C PHE A 58 -14.18 -8.96 -7.15
N MET A 59 -14.20 -7.78 -6.52
CA MET A 59 -15.30 -7.29 -5.70
C MET A 59 -15.60 -5.82 -5.99
N LEU A 60 -16.88 -5.48 -6.09
CA LEU A 60 -17.33 -4.10 -6.09
C LEU A 60 -17.59 -3.60 -4.68
N ARG A 61 -17.18 -2.38 -4.39
CA ARG A 61 -17.47 -1.67 -3.15
C ARG A 61 -18.07 -0.31 -3.44
N GLY A 62 -19.21 0.01 -2.83
CA GLY A 62 -19.75 1.36 -2.89
C GLY A 62 -18.81 2.38 -2.23
N VAL A 63 -18.55 3.50 -2.89
CA VAL A 63 -17.66 4.55 -2.36
C VAL A 63 -18.38 5.40 -1.31
N CYS A 64 -19.56 5.90 -1.66
CA CYS A 64 -20.38 6.72 -0.77
C CYS A 64 -21.42 5.91 0.02
N SER A 65 -21.38 4.57 -0.05
CA SER A 65 -22.40 3.72 0.56
C SER A 65 -21.87 2.35 0.97
N LYS A 66 -22.42 1.79 2.04
CA LYS A 66 -21.96 0.53 2.65
C LYS A 66 -22.53 -0.71 1.96
N TRP A 67 -22.23 -0.92 0.67
CA TRP A 67 -22.53 -2.18 -0.01
C TRP A 67 -21.27 -2.79 -0.61
N ARG A 68 -21.25 -4.12 -0.76
CA ARG A 68 -20.17 -4.86 -1.42
C ARG A 68 -20.75 -6.05 -2.16
N GLN A 69 -20.14 -6.44 -3.28
CA GLN A 69 -20.54 -7.63 -4.02
C GLN A 69 -19.32 -8.24 -4.73
N PRO A 70 -18.98 -9.52 -4.46
CA PRO A 70 -18.10 -10.29 -5.33
C PRO A 70 -18.72 -10.41 -6.72
N ILE A 71 -17.95 -10.14 -7.77
CA ILE A 71 -18.46 -10.12 -9.16
C ILE A 71 -17.87 -11.20 -10.04
N SER A 72 -16.62 -11.58 -9.81
CA SER A 72 -15.96 -12.66 -10.55
C SER A 72 -14.81 -13.22 -9.74
N PHE A 73 -14.42 -14.45 -10.08
CA PHE A 73 -13.23 -15.09 -9.58
C PHE A 73 -12.63 -15.94 -10.71
N TYR A 74 -11.32 -16.15 -10.66
CA TYR A 74 -10.59 -16.96 -11.62
C TYR A 74 -9.60 -17.83 -10.87
N PHE A 75 -9.45 -19.09 -11.28
CA PHE A 75 -8.55 -20.03 -10.63
C PHE A 75 -7.16 -19.95 -11.26
N CYS A 76 -6.15 -19.73 -10.44
CA CYS A 76 -4.77 -19.57 -10.87
C CYS A 76 -3.82 -20.50 -10.11
N GLU A 77 -2.66 -20.70 -10.72
CA GLU A 77 -1.52 -21.38 -10.12
C GLU A 77 -0.49 -20.29 -9.75
N GLY A 78 -0.18 -20.16 -8.47
CA GLY A 78 0.59 -19.06 -7.91
C GLY A 78 0.02 -17.71 -8.30
N THR A 79 0.91 -16.82 -8.74
CA THR A 79 0.59 -15.46 -9.13
C THR A 79 0.19 -15.37 -10.60
N THR A 80 -0.91 -14.66 -10.88
CA THR A 80 -1.41 -14.46 -12.24
C THR A 80 -0.46 -13.59 -13.07
N ALA A 81 -0.16 -14.02 -14.30
CA ALA A 81 0.69 -13.25 -15.22
C ALA A 81 0.11 -11.86 -15.49
N ALA A 82 0.96 -10.83 -15.52
CA ALA A 82 0.53 -9.44 -15.64
C ALA A 82 -0.34 -9.18 -16.89
N VAL A 83 0.00 -9.80 -18.03
CA VAL A 83 -0.77 -9.68 -19.28
C VAL A 83 -2.20 -10.24 -19.11
N THR A 84 -2.33 -11.38 -18.44
CA THR A 84 -3.64 -11.98 -18.13
C THR A 84 -4.44 -11.09 -17.17
N VAL A 85 -3.80 -10.50 -16.15
CA VAL A 85 -4.45 -9.52 -15.25
C VAL A 85 -4.97 -8.31 -16.02
N VAL A 86 -4.19 -7.77 -16.98
CA VAL A 86 -4.63 -6.65 -17.83
C VAL A 86 -5.87 -7.02 -18.64
N GLN A 87 -5.88 -8.21 -19.27
CA GLN A 87 -7.02 -8.68 -20.05
C GLN A 87 -8.28 -8.82 -19.17
N ILE A 88 -8.15 -9.47 -18.02
CA ILE A 88 -9.25 -9.65 -17.07
C ILE A 88 -9.76 -8.30 -16.54
N LEU A 89 -8.86 -7.38 -16.19
CA LEU A 89 -9.25 -6.04 -15.75
C LEU A 89 -10.04 -5.29 -16.82
N LYS A 90 -9.60 -5.33 -18.08
CA LYS A 90 -10.32 -4.72 -19.20
C LYS A 90 -11.72 -5.32 -19.33
N GLU A 91 -11.87 -6.64 -19.25
CA GLU A 91 -13.18 -7.30 -19.30
C GLU A 91 -14.07 -6.89 -18.12
N VAL A 92 -13.56 -7.02 -16.90
CA VAL A 92 -14.31 -6.75 -15.66
C VAL A 92 -14.79 -5.29 -15.64
N VAL A 93 -13.89 -4.33 -15.92
CA VAL A 93 -14.25 -2.91 -15.96
C VAL A 93 -15.30 -2.66 -17.04
N THR A 94 -15.13 -3.20 -18.25
CA THR A 94 -16.09 -3.04 -19.34
C THR A 94 -17.48 -3.51 -18.91
N ARG A 95 -17.59 -4.70 -18.32
CA ARG A 95 -18.87 -5.27 -17.85
C ARG A 95 -19.49 -4.45 -16.70
N VAL A 96 -18.67 -3.80 -15.88
CA VAL A 96 -19.14 -2.89 -14.82
C VAL A 96 -19.63 -1.57 -15.44
N CYS A 97 -18.93 -1.01 -16.42
CA CYS A 97 -19.32 0.21 -17.13
C CYS A 97 -20.59 0.03 -17.97
N GLU A 98 -20.79 -1.14 -18.60
CA GLU A 98 -22.02 -1.51 -19.30
C GLU A 98 -23.22 -1.69 -18.36
N SER A 99 -22.97 -1.74 -17.05
CA SER A 99 -24.02 -1.74 -16.04
C SER A 99 -24.45 -0.30 -15.70
N ILE A 100 -25.34 -0.14 -14.71
CA ILE A 100 -25.74 1.20 -14.23
C ILE A 100 -24.80 1.76 -13.14
N LEU A 101 -23.70 1.06 -12.87
CA LEU A 101 -22.72 1.45 -11.86
C LEU A 101 -21.65 2.36 -12.47
N ILE A 102 -21.03 3.17 -11.63
CA ILE A 102 -20.03 4.16 -12.06
C ILE A 102 -18.73 3.81 -11.33
N PRO A 103 -17.81 3.05 -11.96
CA PRO A 103 -16.53 2.73 -11.35
C PRO A 103 -15.64 3.98 -11.33
N VAL A 104 -15.06 4.32 -10.18
CA VAL A 104 -14.19 5.51 -10.03
C VAL A 104 -12.73 5.16 -9.75
N ALA A 105 -12.49 3.94 -9.27
CA ALA A 105 -11.16 3.49 -8.91
C ALA A 105 -11.02 1.97 -9.00
N VAL A 106 -9.81 1.52 -9.31
CA VAL A 106 -9.34 0.16 -9.10
C VAL A 106 -8.44 0.12 -7.87
N VAL A 107 -8.63 -0.91 -7.04
CA VAL A 107 -7.90 -1.08 -5.78
C VAL A 107 -7.29 -2.47 -5.73
N CYS A 108 -5.99 -2.55 -5.47
CA CYS A 108 -5.27 -3.81 -5.34
C CYS A 108 -4.10 -3.69 -4.35
N ASP A 109 -3.46 -4.83 -4.07
CA ASP A 109 -2.22 -4.86 -3.32
C ASP A 109 -1.00 -4.44 -4.19
N GLN A 110 0.22 -4.57 -3.65
CA GLN A 110 1.46 -4.22 -4.37
C GLN A 110 2.22 -5.43 -4.93
N GLY A 111 1.52 -6.54 -5.20
CA GLY A 111 2.08 -7.69 -5.91
C GLY A 111 2.83 -7.25 -7.17
N SER A 112 3.98 -7.90 -7.46
CA SER A 112 4.83 -7.53 -8.60
C SER A 112 4.07 -7.59 -9.93
N THR A 113 3.24 -8.61 -10.12
CA THR A 113 2.40 -8.79 -11.30
C THR A 113 1.31 -7.73 -11.41
N PHE A 114 0.64 -7.37 -10.32
CA PHE A 114 -0.37 -6.33 -10.30
C PHE A 114 0.22 -4.96 -10.60
N ARG A 115 1.37 -4.62 -10.00
CA ARG A 115 2.09 -3.38 -10.31
C ARG A 115 2.48 -3.32 -11.80
N THR A 116 2.97 -4.41 -12.36
CA THR A 116 3.29 -4.49 -13.80
C THR A 116 2.04 -4.32 -14.66
N ALA A 117 0.92 -4.99 -14.33
CA ALA A 117 -0.35 -4.87 -15.05
C ALA A 117 -0.89 -3.43 -15.04
N ILE A 118 -0.89 -2.79 -13.87
CA ILE A 118 -1.26 -1.38 -13.72
C ILE A 118 -0.35 -0.47 -14.55
N ASN A 119 0.97 -0.71 -14.55
CA ASN A 119 1.91 0.11 -15.31
C ASN A 119 1.70 -0.03 -16.83
N ILE A 120 1.36 -1.24 -17.32
CA ILE A 120 0.98 -1.45 -18.72
C ILE A 120 -0.24 -0.58 -19.06
N LEU A 121 -1.30 -0.66 -18.26
CA LEU A 121 -2.53 0.13 -18.46
C LEU A 121 -2.30 1.64 -18.39
N LYS A 122 -1.46 2.08 -17.46
CA LYS A 122 -1.04 3.48 -17.32
C LYS A 122 -0.32 3.98 -18.56
N ARG A 123 0.62 3.18 -19.08
CA ARG A 123 1.37 3.51 -20.30
C ARG A 123 0.45 3.57 -21.52
N GLU A 124 -0.49 2.63 -21.67
CA GLU A 124 -1.49 2.67 -22.74
C GLU A 124 -2.31 3.98 -22.68
N THR A 125 -2.73 4.38 -21.48
CA THR A 125 -3.50 5.61 -21.24
C THR A 125 -2.67 6.86 -21.54
N GLU A 126 -1.44 6.91 -21.06
CA GLU A 126 -0.49 8.00 -21.31
C GLU A 126 -0.24 8.18 -22.82
N CYS A 127 0.02 7.10 -23.55
CA CYS A 127 0.17 7.16 -25.00
C CYS A 127 -1.06 7.74 -25.69
N LYS A 128 -2.27 7.33 -25.27
CA LYS A 128 -3.53 7.84 -25.83
C LYS A 128 -3.74 9.32 -25.53
N LYS A 129 -3.49 9.78 -24.30
CA LYS A 129 -3.62 11.18 -23.92
C LYS A 129 -2.60 12.06 -24.64
N ASN A 130 -1.36 11.60 -24.79
CA ASN A 130 -0.32 12.33 -25.52
C ASN A 130 -0.66 12.52 -27.00
N LEU A 131 -1.22 11.49 -27.66
CA LEU A 131 -1.68 11.60 -29.05
C LEU A 131 -2.82 12.62 -29.23
N ASN A 132 -3.60 12.86 -28.17
CA ASN A 132 -4.70 13.81 -28.16
C ASN A 132 -4.31 15.18 -27.55
N GLU A 133 -3.01 15.42 -27.30
CA GLU A 133 -2.49 16.63 -26.65
C GLU A 133 -3.11 16.93 -25.26
N GLN A 134 -3.47 15.87 -24.53
CA GLN A 134 -4.08 15.95 -23.20
C GLN A 134 -3.06 15.69 -22.08
N HIS A 135 -3.23 16.38 -20.95
CA HIS A 135 -2.41 16.18 -19.76
C HIS A 135 -2.67 14.81 -19.12
N TYR A 136 -1.61 14.06 -18.85
CA TYR A 136 -1.67 12.78 -18.15
C TYR A 136 -1.51 12.95 -16.64
N ASP A 137 -2.52 12.49 -15.90
CA ASP A 137 -2.68 12.64 -14.44
C ASP A 137 -2.45 11.34 -13.66
N GLY A 138 -1.97 10.28 -14.33
CA GLY A 138 -1.66 9.00 -13.68
C GLY A 138 -2.84 8.04 -13.54
N THR A 139 -3.99 8.36 -14.15
CA THR A 139 -5.18 7.48 -14.21
C THR A 139 -4.99 6.35 -15.22
N VAL A 140 -5.91 5.39 -15.18
CA VAL A 140 -6.05 4.37 -16.20
C VAL A 140 -7.37 4.58 -16.93
N GLU A 141 -7.36 4.60 -18.25
CA GLU A 141 -8.56 4.67 -19.07
C GLU A 141 -8.91 3.29 -19.63
N ILE A 142 -10.07 2.77 -19.26
CA ILE A 142 -10.61 1.52 -19.81
C ILE A 142 -12.06 1.77 -20.23
N PHE A 143 -12.41 1.35 -21.45
CA PHE A 143 -13.76 1.52 -22.00
C PHE A 143 -14.25 2.99 -21.96
N ASN A 144 -13.36 3.92 -22.36
CA ASN A 144 -13.57 5.37 -22.31
C ASN A 144 -13.97 5.90 -20.92
N HIS A 145 -13.61 5.17 -19.86
CA HIS A 145 -13.81 5.58 -18.48
C HIS A 145 -12.47 5.71 -17.77
N GLU A 146 -12.21 6.89 -17.21
CA GLU A 146 -11.03 7.13 -16.39
C GLU A 146 -11.22 6.55 -14.98
N LEU A 147 -10.21 5.85 -14.50
CA LEU A 147 -10.19 5.16 -13.22
C LEU A 147 -8.93 5.56 -12.45
N ASN A 148 -9.12 5.90 -11.18
CA ASN A 148 -8.02 6.10 -10.26
C ASN A 148 -7.43 4.75 -9.86
N VAL A 149 -6.10 4.70 -9.68
CA VAL A 149 -5.44 3.51 -9.14
C VAL A 149 -5.07 3.76 -7.69
N VAL A 150 -5.54 2.90 -6.79
CA VAL A 150 -5.26 3.00 -5.35
C VAL A 150 -4.66 1.69 -4.87
N TYR A 151 -3.51 1.76 -4.19
CA TYR A 151 -2.95 0.60 -3.52
C TYR A 151 -3.46 0.50 -2.09
N ASP A 152 -3.63 -0.73 -1.59
CA ASP A 152 -4.14 -0.96 -0.23
C ASP A 152 -3.23 -0.31 0.85
N PRO A 153 -3.72 0.69 1.61
CA PRO A 153 -2.91 1.42 2.57
C PRO A 153 -2.32 0.54 3.71
N PRO A 154 -3.05 -0.43 4.29
CA PRO A 154 -2.47 -1.43 5.18
C PRO A 154 -1.27 -2.18 4.60
N HIS A 155 -1.32 -2.61 3.34
CA HIS A 155 -0.17 -3.21 2.66
C HIS A 155 1.00 -2.23 2.48
N LEU A 156 0.72 -0.97 2.11
CA LEU A 156 1.75 0.08 2.03
C LEU A 156 2.46 0.30 3.37
N LEU A 157 1.71 0.37 4.47
CA LEU A 157 2.26 0.58 5.80
C LEU A 157 3.15 -0.59 6.24
N LYS A 158 2.72 -1.83 5.95
CA LYS A 158 3.55 -3.03 6.17
C LYS A 158 4.83 -2.97 5.35
N GLY A 159 4.74 -2.57 4.08
CA GLY A 159 5.88 -2.41 3.16
C GLY A 159 6.87 -1.36 3.65
N LEU A 160 6.38 -0.20 4.07
CA LEU A 160 7.18 0.88 4.66
C LEU A 160 7.97 0.36 5.87
N ARG A 161 7.28 -0.28 6.82
CA ARG A 161 7.92 -0.85 8.00
C ARG A 161 8.93 -1.95 7.64
N ASN A 162 8.62 -2.82 6.69
CA ASN A 162 9.55 -3.87 6.24
C ASN A 162 10.79 -3.30 5.56
N ASN A 163 10.66 -2.22 4.78
CA ASN A 163 11.80 -1.53 4.21
C ASN A 163 12.63 -0.87 5.30
N PHE A 164 11.99 -0.19 6.25
CA PHE A 164 12.70 0.46 7.35
C PHE A 164 13.42 -0.52 8.28
N LEU A 165 12.90 -1.73 8.44
CA LEU A 165 13.56 -2.81 9.19
C LEU A 165 14.89 -3.26 8.56
N ASN A 166 14.95 -3.30 7.23
CA ASN A 166 16.06 -3.89 6.49
C ASN A 166 16.99 -2.85 5.87
N LYS A 167 16.58 -1.57 5.86
CA LYS A 167 17.24 -0.48 5.16
C LYS A 167 17.08 0.81 5.95
N ASP A 168 18.05 1.69 5.78
CA ASP A 168 17.96 3.03 6.33
C ASP A 168 17.08 3.92 5.46
N MET A 169 16.41 4.87 6.12
CA MET A 169 15.57 5.85 5.44
C MET A 169 16.24 7.22 5.44
N ILE A 170 16.33 7.83 4.26
CA ILE A 170 16.89 9.17 4.11
C ILE A 170 15.74 10.18 4.03
N PHE A 171 15.71 11.12 4.98
CA PHE A 171 14.75 12.21 5.03
C PHE A 171 15.47 13.54 5.11
N LYS A 172 15.36 14.38 4.06
CA LYS A 172 15.97 15.72 4.02
C LYS A 172 17.45 15.72 4.41
N GLY A 173 18.22 14.75 3.90
CA GLY A 173 19.64 14.58 4.19
C GLY A 173 19.98 13.95 5.55
N ARG A 174 18.97 13.54 6.34
CA ARG A 174 19.16 12.82 7.60
C ARG A 174 18.83 11.35 7.44
N ILE A 175 19.53 10.50 8.19
CA ILE A 175 19.34 9.06 8.18
C ILE A 175 18.52 8.67 9.40
N ALA A 176 17.45 7.93 9.19
CA ALA A 176 16.72 7.22 10.22
C ALA A 176 17.01 5.72 10.07
N THR A 177 17.25 5.04 11.19
CA THR A 177 17.57 3.61 11.23
C THR A 177 16.57 2.88 12.12
N TRP A 178 16.35 1.58 11.88
CA TRP A 178 15.53 0.79 12.80
C TRP A 178 16.16 0.69 14.21
N SER A 179 17.49 0.81 14.28
CA SER A 179 18.24 0.79 15.54
C SER A 179 17.86 1.93 16.49
N ASP A 180 17.38 3.06 15.95
CA ASP A 180 16.86 4.18 16.73
C ASP A 180 15.61 3.76 17.52
N ILE A 181 14.67 3.06 16.86
CA ILE A 181 13.46 2.52 17.51
C ILE A 181 13.85 1.46 18.55
N LEU A 182 14.82 0.59 18.23
CA LEU A 182 15.27 -0.46 19.14
C LEU A 182 15.90 0.12 20.42
N SER A 183 16.78 1.11 20.28
CA SER A 183 17.46 1.76 21.40
C SER A 183 16.45 2.40 22.35
N VAL A 184 15.48 3.11 21.79
CA VAL A 184 14.44 3.79 22.54
C VAL A 184 13.47 2.82 23.19
N TYR A 185 13.12 1.73 22.51
CA TYR A 185 12.32 0.65 23.09
C TYR A 185 13.01 0.00 24.29
N ASN A 186 14.29 -0.33 24.16
CA ASN A 186 15.06 -0.95 25.24
C ASN A 186 15.17 -0.03 26.45
N ALA A 187 15.39 1.27 26.24
CA ALA A 187 15.42 2.28 27.31
C ALA A 187 14.05 2.40 28.01
N ASP A 188 12.95 2.45 27.25
CA ASP A 188 11.60 2.46 27.82
C ASP A 188 11.34 1.20 28.66
N CYS A 189 11.75 0.02 28.18
CA CYS A 189 11.59 -1.24 28.92
C CYS A 189 12.25 -1.25 30.30
N GLN A 190 13.34 -0.51 30.52
CA GLN A 190 13.97 -0.40 31.84
C GLN A 190 13.08 0.30 32.89
N LEU A 191 12.08 1.08 32.45
CA LEU A 191 11.12 1.74 33.32
C LEU A 191 10.04 0.78 33.88
N GLY A 192 10.02 -0.48 33.45
CA GLY A 192 9.09 -1.50 33.98
C GLY A 192 7.62 -1.10 33.84
N HIS A 193 6.92 -0.86 34.95
CA HIS A 193 5.49 -0.51 34.93
C HIS A 193 5.21 0.94 34.51
N THR A 194 6.20 1.83 34.55
CA THR A 194 6.08 3.26 34.21
C THR A 194 6.45 3.57 32.77
N ARG A 195 6.54 2.55 31.91
CA ARG A 195 6.75 2.67 30.47
C ARG A 195 5.84 3.70 29.82
N MET A 196 6.46 4.57 29.02
CA MET A 196 5.81 5.62 28.26
C MET A 196 5.03 5.05 27.07
N ASN A 197 5.55 4.00 26.42
CA ASN A 197 4.88 3.37 25.26
C ASN A 197 4.53 1.90 25.52
N LYS A 198 3.48 1.67 26.32
CA LYS A 198 3.00 0.32 26.68
C LYS A 198 2.50 -0.53 25.51
N LYS A 199 2.16 0.09 24.36
CA LYS A 199 1.70 -0.63 23.16
C LYS A 199 2.84 -1.19 22.35
N LEU A 200 4.03 -0.59 22.45
CA LEU A 200 5.23 -1.10 21.82
C LEU A 200 5.76 -2.27 22.65
N THR A 201 5.92 -3.41 22.00
CA THR A 201 6.33 -4.68 22.63
C THR A 201 7.37 -5.35 21.76
N ASP A 202 7.94 -6.44 22.24
CA ASP A 202 8.91 -7.27 21.52
C ASP A 202 8.46 -7.62 20.09
N HIS A 203 7.20 -8.01 19.92
CA HIS A 203 6.57 -8.30 18.62
C HIS A 203 6.58 -7.15 17.61
N HIS A 204 6.91 -5.92 18.03
CA HIS A 204 6.98 -4.74 17.18
C HIS A 204 8.38 -4.41 16.70
N VAL A 205 9.40 -4.78 17.48
CA VAL A 205 10.76 -4.25 17.32
C VAL A 205 11.74 -5.33 16.91
N TYR A 206 11.65 -6.50 17.56
CA TYR A 206 12.53 -7.63 17.32
C TYR A 206 12.06 -8.46 16.12
N THR A 207 12.91 -8.60 15.11
CA THR A 207 12.58 -9.24 13.82
C THR A 207 12.16 -10.69 13.97
N GLU A 208 12.77 -11.42 14.90
CA GLU A 208 12.52 -12.83 15.19
C GLU A 208 11.19 -13.07 15.89
N LYS A 209 10.69 -12.09 16.65
CA LYS A 209 9.39 -12.15 17.32
C LYS A 209 8.28 -11.46 16.51
N MET A 210 8.63 -10.84 15.38
CA MET A 210 7.75 -9.91 14.69
C MET A 210 6.64 -10.61 13.91
N LYS A 211 5.38 -10.22 14.18
CA LYS A 211 4.24 -10.66 13.39
C LYS A 211 4.14 -9.83 12.10
N LYS A 212 5.00 -10.13 11.12
CA LYS A 212 5.18 -9.32 9.89
C LYS A 212 3.89 -9.05 9.10
N MET A 213 2.90 -9.95 9.14
CA MET A 213 1.63 -9.76 8.42
C MET A 213 0.60 -8.93 9.18
N LYS A 214 0.79 -8.69 10.49
CA LYS A 214 -0.16 -7.98 11.34
C LYS A 214 -0.01 -6.47 11.16
N VAL A 215 -0.99 -5.84 10.51
CA VAL A 215 -0.99 -4.39 10.22
C VAL A 215 -0.87 -3.54 11.48
N SER A 216 -1.53 -3.95 12.58
CA SER A 216 -1.47 -3.20 13.84
C SER A 216 -0.05 -3.06 14.38
N VAL A 217 0.80 -4.07 14.13
CA VAL A 217 2.20 -4.06 14.57
C VAL A 217 2.98 -3.00 13.80
N ALA A 218 2.80 -2.94 12.48
CA ALA A 218 3.42 -1.87 11.67
C ALA A 218 2.93 -0.48 12.10
N ALA A 219 1.61 -0.33 12.32
CA ALA A 219 1.02 0.94 12.73
C ALA A 219 1.48 1.42 14.11
N GLN A 220 1.63 0.50 15.08
CA GLN A 220 2.07 0.82 16.43
C GLN A 220 3.57 1.15 16.48
N ALA A 221 4.40 0.43 15.70
CA ALA A 221 5.82 0.73 15.57
C ALA A 221 6.04 2.15 14.99
N LEU A 222 5.28 2.52 13.95
CA LEU A 222 5.37 3.82 13.28
C LEU A 222 4.35 4.85 13.82
N SER A 223 4.01 4.76 15.10
CA SER A 223 3.00 5.63 15.71
C SER A 223 3.54 6.98 16.18
N GLU A 224 2.64 7.93 16.38
CA GLU A 224 2.92 9.22 17.01
C GLU A 224 3.59 9.05 18.39
N THR A 225 3.15 8.07 19.18
CA THR A 225 3.74 7.79 20.50
C THR A 225 5.20 7.33 20.40
N THR A 226 5.53 6.46 19.43
CA THR A 226 6.92 6.06 19.18
C THR A 226 7.77 7.26 18.73
N SER A 227 7.21 8.12 17.87
CA SER A 227 7.87 9.35 17.43
C SER A 227 8.11 10.33 18.58
N GLY A 228 7.14 10.50 19.48
CA GLY A 228 7.28 11.33 20.68
C GLY A 228 8.38 10.83 21.60
N LEU A 229 8.49 9.51 21.77
CA LEU A 229 9.54 8.89 22.57
C LEU A 229 10.93 9.09 21.95
N LEU A 230 11.07 8.90 20.63
CA LEU A 230 12.30 9.21 19.89
C LEU A 230 12.73 10.67 20.05
N LYS A 231 11.76 11.60 19.96
CA LYS A 231 12.02 13.04 20.15
C LYS A 231 12.46 13.33 21.59
N TYR A 232 11.83 12.71 22.57
CA TYR A 232 12.18 12.84 23.99
C TYR A 232 13.62 12.37 24.25
N THR A 233 13.96 11.14 23.86
CA THR A 233 15.32 10.59 24.06
C THR A 233 16.39 11.33 23.27
N SER A 234 16.04 11.95 22.13
CA SER A 234 16.96 12.82 21.40
C SER A 234 17.19 14.16 22.10
N SER A 235 16.21 14.67 22.85
CA SER A 235 16.28 15.98 23.51
C SER A 235 16.95 15.89 24.88
N PHE A 236 16.79 14.76 25.57
CA PHE A 236 17.33 14.52 26.90
C PHE A 236 18.37 13.41 26.82
N LYS A 237 19.61 13.70 27.22
CA LYS A 237 20.64 12.66 27.41
C LYS A 237 20.14 11.70 28.49
N THR A 238 19.67 10.52 28.10
CA THR A 238 19.38 9.46 29.04
C THR A 238 20.70 8.87 29.52
N TYR A 239 20.98 9.04 30.81
CA TYR A 239 22.05 8.34 31.51
C TYR A 239 21.47 7.02 32.01
N VAL A 240 22.08 5.90 31.61
CA VAL A 240 21.77 4.58 32.17
C VAL A 240 23.05 4.12 32.84
N ASP A 241 22.98 3.81 34.14
CA ASP A 241 24.10 3.32 34.96
C ASP A 241 25.37 4.19 35.01
N GLY A 242 25.22 5.53 34.98
CA GLY A 242 26.35 6.46 35.06
C GLY A 242 27.13 6.64 33.75
N GLU A 243 26.77 5.90 32.69
CA GLU A 243 27.30 6.12 31.35
C GLU A 243 26.29 6.87 30.46
N THR A 244 26.84 7.67 29.54
CA THR A 244 26.03 8.48 28.63
C THR A 244 25.57 7.61 27.47
N SER A 245 24.31 7.15 27.48
CA SER A 245 23.71 6.52 26.29
C SER A 245 23.35 7.61 25.28
N SER A 246 24.33 8.12 24.54
CA SER A 246 24.07 9.03 23.44
C SER A 246 23.47 8.25 22.27
N VAL A 247 22.16 8.29 22.10
CA VAL A 247 21.57 8.18 20.77
C VAL A 247 22.08 9.38 20.00
N LYS A 248 23.14 9.20 19.19
CA LYS A 248 23.65 10.23 18.29
C LYS A 248 22.64 10.42 17.17
N LEU A 249 21.57 11.16 17.43
CA LEU A 249 20.81 11.77 16.36
C LEU A 249 21.67 12.89 15.76
N ALA A 250 22.24 12.61 14.59
CA ALA A 250 22.84 13.54 13.64
C ALA A 250 23.33 14.89 14.20
N ARG A 251 24.55 14.91 14.76
CA ARG A 251 25.38 16.11 14.64
C ARG A 251 25.96 16.10 13.23
N GLY A 252 25.57 17.08 12.42
CA GLY A 252 26.10 17.26 11.07
C GLY A 252 27.62 17.28 11.10
N VAL A 253 28.23 16.39 10.33
CA VAL A 253 29.65 16.46 10.00
C VAL A 253 29.71 17.14 8.63
N PRO A 254 30.28 18.37 8.52
CA PRO A 254 30.66 18.90 7.22
C PRO A 254 31.85 18.06 6.72
N GLY A 255 31.64 17.25 5.68
CA GLY A 255 32.74 16.60 4.99
C GLY A 255 33.64 17.64 4.32
N PRO A 256 34.96 17.41 4.21
CA PRO A 256 35.88 18.40 3.68
C PRO A 256 35.64 18.60 2.19
N SER A 257 35.49 19.86 1.80
CA SER A 257 35.51 20.35 0.43
C SER A 257 36.79 19.92 -0.28
N ARG A 258 36.65 19.20 -1.39
CA ARG A 258 37.66 19.16 -2.45
C ARG A 258 37.02 19.60 -3.77
N VAL A 259 37.36 20.82 -4.15
CA VAL A 259 37.02 21.47 -5.41
C VAL A 259 37.85 20.88 -6.55
N ARG A 260 37.17 20.57 -7.66
CA ARG A 260 37.58 20.75 -9.08
C ARG A 260 36.36 20.32 -9.92
N GLY A 261 35.50 21.25 -10.34
CA GLY A 261 35.53 21.95 -11.64
C GLY A 261 34.84 21.04 -12.68
N SER A 262 33.71 21.36 -13.29
CA SER A 262 33.36 22.58 -14.03
C SER A 262 31.84 22.69 -14.30
N ALA A 263 31.28 23.92 -14.16
CA ALA A 263 30.30 24.66 -15.00
C ALA A 263 29.15 23.90 -15.72
N ASP A 264 27.86 24.28 -15.79
CA ASP A 264 27.03 25.48 -15.50
C ASP A 264 25.52 25.05 -15.57
N PRO A 265 24.48 25.91 -15.55
CA PRO A 265 23.98 26.71 -14.43
C PRO A 265 22.47 26.48 -14.10
N GLU A 266 22.12 26.94 -12.90
CA GLU A 266 20.84 27.45 -12.38
C GLU A 266 19.48 27.20 -13.07
N LEU A 267 18.55 26.67 -12.26
CA LEU A 267 17.19 27.22 -12.17
C LEU A 267 16.72 27.16 -10.72
N THR A 268 16.92 28.26 -10.01
CA THR A 268 16.45 28.55 -8.66
C THR A 268 14.96 28.90 -8.70
N LEU A 269 14.14 28.11 -8.01
CA LEU A 269 12.79 28.52 -7.59
C LEU A 269 12.73 28.40 -6.07
N SER A 270 12.95 29.53 -5.42
CA SER A 270 12.72 29.77 -4.00
C SER A 270 11.22 29.81 -3.70
N CYS A 271 10.78 29.10 -2.66
CA CYS A 271 9.53 29.38 -1.95
C CYS A 271 9.76 29.28 -0.44
N PRO A 272 9.18 30.19 0.37
CA PRO A 272 9.68 30.50 1.70
C PRO A 272 9.28 29.49 2.77
N ALA A 273 10.15 29.36 3.77
CA ALA A 273 9.91 28.62 4.99
C ALA A 273 8.95 29.37 5.92
N GLY A 274 7.94 28.66 6.44
CA GLY A 274 7.08 29.12 7.53
C GLY A 274 5.65 28.62 7.36
N GLU A 275 5.11 27.96 8.39
CA GLU A 275 3.70 27.56 8.54
C GLU A 275 3.14 26.49 7.57
N GLN A 276 3.46 25.21 7.80
CA GLN A 276 2.55 24.13 7.39
C GLN A 276 2.77 22.75 8.04
N ALA A 277 3.59 22.65 9.09
CA ALA A 277 3.82 21.37 9.78
C ALA A 277 2.68 20.98 10.74
N ASP A 278 2.00 21.96 11.35
CA ASP A 278 0.99 21.70 12.38
C ASP A 278 -0.41 21.35 11.83
N SER A 279 -0.70 21.63 10.56
CA SER A 279 -2.03 21.36 9.98
C SER A 279 -2.20 19.92 9.45
N LEU A 280 -1.10 19.20 9.20
CA LEU A 280 -1.14 17.84 8.67
C LEU A 280 -1.37 16.78 9.75
N ALA A 281 -0.87 16.98 10.97
CA ALA A 281 -1.10 16.07 12.09
C ALA A 281 -2.56 16.10 12.61
N LEU A 282 -3.23 17.26 12.51
CA LEU A 282 -4.59 17.43 13.02
C LEU A 282 -5.68 16.82 12.13
N ARG A 283 -5.38 16.48 10.86
CA ARG A 283 -6.36 15.93 9.91
C ARG A 283 -6.54 14.40 9.94
N TRP A 284 -5.68 13.66 10.63
CA TRP A 284 -5.75 12.19 10.68
C TRP A 284 -6.66 11.63 11.79
N LYS A 285 -7.11 12.47 12.74
CA LYS A 285 -7.93 12.03 13.89
C LYS A 285 -9.43 11.91 13.61
N THR A 286 -9.94 12.40 12.48
CA THR A 286 -11.40 12.55 12.27
C THR A 286 -12.04 11.50 11.35
N ARG A 287 -11.37 10.40 10.99
CA ARG A 287 -11.99 9.41 10.08
C ARG A 287 -11.79 7.92 10.38
N LEU A 288 -11.48 7.59 11.64
CA LEU A 288 -11.43 6.20 12.14
C LEU A 288 -12.25 6.02 13.43
N ARG A 289 -13.48 6.54 13.44
CA ARG A 289 -14.57 6.04 14.30
C ARG A 289 -15.70 5.55 13.42
#